data_AF-A0A3N5PUU2-F1
#
_entry.id   AF-A0A3N5PUU2-F1
#
_cell.length_a   1.000
_cell.length_b   1.000
_cell.length_c   1.000
_cell.angle_alpha   90.00
_cell.angle_beta   90.00
_cell.angle_gamma   90.00
#
_symmetry.space_group_name_H-M   'P 1'
#
loop_
_entity.id
_entity.type
_entity.pdbx_description
1 polymer ?
#
loop_
_entity_poly.entity_id
_entity_poly.type
_entity_poly.pdbx_seq_one_letter_code
_entity_poly.pdbx_strand_id
1 'polypeptide(L)'
;MSTDRPASWEIISVSAKINKILLAVTVGLVVTLGALARSAVAQDVTSEQVSNAIQQGTGYLKTKTDPFLVKGNFEVKGTLALEVLALINAGVPVDDPIVKAGLETIASLPNDYTYVIALKIQALAAADPKKYSKEIEAAAKWLIENQSETGMWTYNTRRGGRIGGGDNSNTQFALLGLHEAAKCGVNIPKEVWERSRVYFTKSQCTDGGWAYTGGSRTGAYGSMTAAGVASLYICGQRLMVGG
;
A
#
# COMPACT_ATOMS: atom_id res chain seq x y z
N MET A 1 -83.36 -40.78 -7.39
CA MET A 1 -83.12 -39.63 -6.49
C MET A 1 -81.89 -39.98 -5.67
N SER A 2 -80.96 -39.04 -5.52
CA SER A 2 -79.54 -39.23 -5.12
C SER A 2 -78.61 -39.57 -6.28
N THR A 3 -78.04 -38.52 -6.87
CA THR A 3 -76.73 -38.58 -7.53
C THR A 3 -75.82 -37.64 -6.75
N ASP A 4 -75.00 -38.25 -5.91
CA ASP A 4 -73.84 -37.65 -5.27
C ASP A 4 -72.97 -36.96 -6.33
N ARG A 5 -72.74 -35.65 -6.16
CA ARG A 5 -71.68 -34.96 -6.90
C ARG A 5 -70.38 -35.16 -6.12
N PRO A 6 -69.30 -35.65 -6.75
CA PRO A 6 -68.09 -36.04 -6.05
C PRO A 6 -67.32 -34.84 -5.51
N ALA A 7 -66.75 -35.00 -4.31
CA ALA A 7 -65.92 -34.04 -3.56
C ALA A 7 -64.61 -33.59 -4.25
N SER A 8 -64.41 -33.91 -5.52
CA SER A 8 -63.18 -33.63 -6.26
C SER A 8 -63.10 -32.19 -6.83
N TRP A 9 -64.22 -31.49 -6.98
CA TRP A 9 -64.24 -30.13 -7.54
C TRP A 9 -63.88 -29.03 -6.52
N GLU A 10 -64.12 -29.25 -5.22
CA GLU A 10 -63.74 -28.29 -4.18
C GLU A 10 -62.23 -28.28 -3.92
N ILE A 11 -61.58 -29.45 -3.92
CA ILE A 11 -60.13 -29.60 -3.69
C ILE A 11 -59.30 -28.90 -4.79
N ILE A 12 -59.73 -28.99 -6.06
CA ILE A 12 -59.06 -28.33 -7.18
C ILE A 12 -59.16 -26.79 -7.05
N SER A 13 -60.31 -26.27 -6.62
CA SER A 13 -60.51 -24.81 -6.44
C SER A 13 -59.70 -24.22 -5.28
N VAL A 14 -59.52 -25.00 -4.21
CA VAL A 14 -58.75 -24.61 -3.03
C VAL A 14 -57.25 -24.62 -3.32
N SER A 15 -56.75 -25.65 -4.04
CA SER A 15 -55.33 -25.72 -4.46
C SER A 15 -54.90 -24.56 -5.36
N ALA A 16 -55.78 -24.11 -6.28
CA ALA A 16 -55.50 -22.98 -7.16
C ALA A 16 -55.53 -21.63 -6.43
N LYS A 17 -56.36 -21.47 -5.38
CA LYS A 17 -56.36 -20.27 -4.52
C LYS A 17 -55.16 -20.23 -3.58
N ILE A 18 -54.76 -21.37 -3.01
CA ILE A 18 -53.56 -21.49 -2.17
C ILE A 18 -52.29 -21.20 -2.97
N ASN A 19 -52.18 -21.69 -4.22
CA ASN A 19 -51.03 -21.38 -5.09
C ASN A 19 -50.95 -19.90 -5.49
N LYS A 20 -52.08 -19.21 -5.66
CA LYS A 20 -52.09 -17.75 -5.92
C LYS A 20 -51.70 -16.93 -4.69
N ILE A 21 -52.07 -17.38 -3.49
CA ILE A 21 -51.70 -16.71 -2.23
C ILE A 21 -50.22 -16.98 -1.88
N LEU A 22 -49.71 -18.20 -2.07
CA LEU A 22 -48.27 -18.49 -1.91
C LEU A 22 -47.40 -17.74 -2.92
N LEU A 23 -47.84 -17.62 -4.19
CA LEU A 23 -47.11 -16.83 -5.19
C LEU A 23 -47.13 -15.32 -4.87
N ALA A 24 -48.26 -14.78 -4.37
CA ALA A 24 -48.36 -13.38 -3.96
C ALA A 24 -47.53 -13.06 -2.70
N VAL A 25 -47.45 -13.98 -1.73
CA VAL A 25 -46.60 -13.82 -0.54
C VAL A 25 -45.12 -13.93 -0.90
N THR A 26 -44.74 -14.79 -1.85
CA THR A 26 -43.35 -14.92 -2.30
C THR A 26 -42.89 -13.70 -3.10
N VAL A 27 -43.75 -13.12 -3.94
CA VAL A 27 -43.46 -11.86 -4.67
C VAL A 27 -43.43 -10.65 -3.72
N GLY A 28 -44.32 -10.61 -2.72
CA GLY A 28 -44.34 -9.55 -1.69
C GLY A 28 -43.10 -9.56 -0.78
N LEU A 29 -42.56 -10.73 -0.42
CA LEU A 29 -41.33 -10.84 0.36
C LEU A 29 -40.07 -10.49 -0.46
N VAL A 30 -40.05 -10.78 -1.76
CA VAL A 30 -38.94 -10.41 -2.65
C VAL A 30 -38.92 -8.89 -2.91
N VAL A 31 -40.09 -8.25 -3.00
CA VAL A 31 -40.20 -6.80 -3.21
C VAL A 31 -39.89 -6.01 -1.93
N THR A 32 -40.15 -6.56 -0.74
CA THR A 32 -39.80 -5.89 0.54
C THR A 32 -38.35 -6.14 0.99
N LEU A 33 -37.73 -7.27 0.61
CA LEU A 33 -36.28 -7.47 0.79
C LEU A 33 -35.44 -6.72 -0.25
N GLY A 34 -35.97 -6.50 -1.46
CA GLY A 34 -35.32 -5.66 -2.49
C GLY A 34 -35.31 -4.16 -2.15
N ALA A 35 -36.23 -3.69 -1.32
CA ALA A 35 -36.31 -2.27 -0.90
C ALA A 35 -35.39 -1.92 0.29
N LEU A 36 -34.79 -2.91 0.96
CA LEU A 36 -33.77 -2.69 2.01
C LEU A 36 -32.34 -2.88 1.52
N ALA A 37 -32.16 -3.38 0.29
CA ALA A 37 -30.97 -3.06 -0.47
C ALA A 37 -31.07 -1.61 -0.98
N ARG A 38 -30.98 -0.65 -0.05
CA ARG A 38 -30.26 0.58 -0.38
C ARG A 38 -28.91 0.09 -0.88
N SER A 39 -28.77 -0.03 -2.21
CA SER A 39 -27.48 0.25 -2.79
C SER A 39 -27.07 1.55 -2.12
N ALA A 40 -26.08 1.47 -1.23
CA ALA A 40 -25.20 2.59 -1.06
C ALA A 40 -24.71 2.84 -2.49
N VAL A 41 -25.44 3.68 -3.22
CA VAL A 41 -24.88 4.44 -4.31
C VAL A 41 -23.78 5.20 -3.58
N ALA A 42 -22.59 4.61 -3.53
CA ALA A 42 -21.39 5.33 -3.19
C ALA A 42 -21.49 6.55 -4.10
N GLN A 43 -21.67 7.74 -3.51
CA GLN A 43 -21.67 8.96 -4.30
C GLN A 43 -20.38 8.91 -5.10
N ASP A 44 -20.51 8.82 -6.43
CA ASP A 44 -19.34 8.82 -7.30
C ASP A 44 -18.57 10.10 -6.99
N VAL A 45 -17.37 9.95 -6.43
CA VAL A 45 -16.54 11.08 -6.03
C VAL A 45 -16.22 11.87 -7.29
N THR A 46 -16.62 13.13 -7.36
CA THR A 46 -16.43 13.93 -8.57
C THR A 46 -14.97 14.32 -8.76
N SER A 47 -14.54 14.55 -9.99
CA SER A 47 -13.18 15.05 -10.27
C SER A 47 -12.90 16.39 -9.56
N GLU A 48 -13.93 17.22 -9.38
CA GLU A 48 -13.83 18.47 -8.62
C GLU A 48 -13.58 18.20 -7.13
N GLN A 49 -14.32 17.26 -6.52
CA GLN A 49 -14.09 16.87 -5.13
C GLN A 49 -12.67 16.30 -4.92
N VAL A 50 -12.18 15.47 -5.86
CA VAL A 50 -10.80 14.96 -5.83
C VAL A 50 -9.79 16.11 -5.94
N SER A 51 -9.97 17.00 -6.91
CA SER A 51 -9.07 18.15 -7.09
C SER A 51 -9.04 19.05 -5.85
N ASN A 52 -10.20 19.35 -5.28
CA ASN A 52 -10.30 20.17 -4.07
C ASN A 52 -9.62 19.50 -2.87
N ALA A 53 -9.75 18.17 -2.72
CA ALA A 53 -9.06 17.42 -1.67
C ALA A 53 -7.54 17.45 -1.84
N ILE A 54 -7.03 17.28 -3.08
CA ILE A 54 -5.61 17.38 -3.40
C ILE A 54 -5.08 18.79 -3.11
N GLN A 55 -5.81 19.84 -3.49
CA GLN A 55 -5.42 21.23 -3.23
C GLN A 55 -5.36 21.53 -1.73
N GLN A 56 -6.34 21.09 -0.96
CA GLN A 56 -6.33 21.25 0.51
C GLN A 56 -5.17 20.49 1.15
N GLY A 57 -4.94 19.24 0.72
CA GLY A 57 -3.85 18.41 1.22
C GLY A 57 -2.46 18.98 0.91
N THR A 58 -2.24 19.42 -0.33
CA THR A 58 -0.97 20.05 -0.74
C THR A 58 -0.75 21.39 -0.04
N GLY A 59 -1.79 22.21 0.10
CA GLY A 59 -1.75 23.46 0.86
C GLY A 59 -1.36 23.21 2.32
N TYR A 60 -2.00 22.24 2.98
CA TYR A 60 -1.67 21.86 4.35
C TYR A 60 -0.23 21.35 4.48
N LEU A 61 0.20 20.42 3.62
CA LEU A 61 1.55 19.85 3.67
C LEU A 61 2.62 20.93 3.50
N LYS A 62 2.45 21.88 2.58
CA LYS A 62 3.38 23.01 2.42
C LYS A 62 3.55 23.84 3.71
N THR A 63 2.52 23.94 4.55
CA THR A 63 2.63 24.62 5.86
C THR A 63 3.34 23.80 6.94
N LYS A 64 3.47 22.48 6.75
CA LYS A 64 4.12 21.56 7.69
C LYS A 64 5.54 21.21 7.30
N THR A 65 5.83 21.22 6.01
CA THR A 65 7.16 20.93 5.50
C THR A 65 8.13 22.04 5.88
N ASP A 66 9.10 21.66 6.71
CA ASP A 66 10.20 22.52 7.13
C ASP A 66 11.55 21.91 6.69
N PRO A 67 12.12 22.38 5.58
CA PRO A 67 13.42 21.91 5.08
C PRO A 67 14.61 22.22 6.00
N PHE A 68 14.45 23.04 7.04
CA PHE A 68 15.53 23.54 7.88
C PHE A 68 15.59 22.91 9.28
N LEU A 69 14.53 22.18 9.70
CA LEU A 69 14.45 21.57 11.02
C LEU A 69 15.16 20.22 11.17
N VAL A 70 16.04 19.85 10.23
CA VAL A 70 16.56 18.49 10.12
C VAL A 70 17.80 18.26 11.00
N LYS A 71 17.68 18.47 12.32
CA LYS A 71 18.76 18.16 13.28
C LYS A 71 18.49 16.86 14.04
N GLY A 72 19.38 15.88 13.87
CA GLY A 72 19.58 14.72 14.76
C GLY A 72 18.46 13.66 14.83
N ASN A 73 17.21 13.98 14.53
CA ASN A 73 16.07 13.05 14.64
C ASN A 73 15.76 12.37 13.29
N PHE A 74 15.79 11.04 13.26
CA PHE A 74 15.46 10.24 12.08
C PHE A 74 14.00 10.39 11.64
N GLU A 75 13.07 10.62 12.58
CA GLU A 75 11.66 10.81 12.27
C GLU A 75 11.48 12.08 11.46
N VAL A 76 12.09 13.18 11.88
CA VAL A 76 12.03 14.47 11.16
C VAL A 76 12.62 14.33 9.74
N LYS A 77 13.76 13.63 9.61
CA LYS A 77 14.38 13.34 8.31
C LYS A 77 13.44 12.55 7.39
N GLY A 78 12.81 11.50 7.92
CA GLY A 78 11.89 10.64 7.18
C GLY A 78 10.61 11.38 6.80
N THR A 79 10.04 12.14 7.73
CA THR A 79 8.85 12.98 7.51
C THR A 79 9.11 13.98 6.39
N LEU A 80 10.22 14.73 6.41
CA LEU A 80 10.56 15.64 5.32
C LEU A 80 10.59 14.94 3.95
N ALA A 81 11.25 13.78 3.87
CA ALA A 81 11.34 13.03 2.61
C ALA A 81 9.97 12.52 2.14
N LEU A 82 9.11 12.08 3.07
CA LEU A 82 7.76 11.63 2.76
C LEU A 82 6.85 12.78 2.31
N GLU A 83 6.91 13.93 2.98
CA GLU A 83 6.13 15.12 2.64
C GLU A 83 6.52 15.65 1.25
N VAL A 84 7.82 15.77 0.96
CA VAL A 84 8.32 16.20 -0.35
C VAL A 84 7.89 15.22 -1.45
N LEU A 85 8.02 13.91 -1.21
CA LEU A 85 7.54 12.89 -2.14
C LEU A 85 6.02 12.99 -2.37
N ALA A 86 5.24 13.22 -1.32
CA ALA A 86 3.79 13.40 -1.42
C ALA A 86 3.42 14.65 -2.22
N LEU A 87 4.12 15.77 -2.01
CA LEU A 87 3.92 17.00 -2.78
C LEU A 87 4.22 16.79 -4.27
N ILE A 88 5.32 16.13 -4.61
CA ILE A 88 5.67 15.82 -6.01
C ILE A 88 4.62 14.91 -6.65
N ASN A 89 4.20 13.84 -5.97
CA ASN A 89 3.17 12.93 -6.48
C ASN A 89 1.79 13.59 -6.60
N ALA A 90 1.52 14.63 -5.82
CA ALA A 90 0.31 15.45 -5.93
C ALA A 90 0.39 16.50 -7.05
N GLY A 91 1.49 16.54 -7.82
CA GLY A 91 1.68 17.44 -8.96
C GLY A 91 2.24 18.81 -8.59
N VAL A 92 2.75 19.00 -7.37
CA VAL A 92 3.47 20.24 -7.03
C VAL A 92 4.80 20.29 -7.81
N PRO A 93 5.09 21.38 -8.54
CA PRO A 93 6.32 21.50 -9.32
C PRO A 93 7.58 21.35 -8.45
N VAL A 94 8.62 20.73 -9.01
CA VAL A 94 9.91 20.51 -8.33
C VAL A 94 10.69 21.80 -8.05
N ASP A 95 10.34 22.90 -8.74
CA ASP A 95 10.89 24.24 -8.54
C ASP A 95 10.07 25.09 -7.57
N ASP A 96 8.96 24.58 -7.02
CA ASP A 96 8.27 25.19 -5.89
C ASP A 96 9.27 25.41 -4.74
N PRO A 97 9.30 26.59 -4.10
CA PRO A 97 10.34 26.92 -3.12
C PRO A 97 10.49 25.90 -1.98
N ILE A 98 9.37 25.34 -1.49
CA ILE A 98 9.39 24.37 -0.39
C ILE A 98 9.87 23.01 -0.88
N VAL A 99 9.41 22.57 -2.05
CA VAL A 99 9.84 21.29 -2.65
C VAL A 99 11.33 21.34 -3.00
N LYS A 100 11.78 22.40 -3.65
CA LYS A 100 13.18 22.59 -4.02
C LYS A 100 14.11 22.59 -2.80
N ALA A 101 13.79 23.38 -1.77
CA ALA A 101 14.58 23.40 -0.54
C ALA A 101 14.55 22.04 0.17
N GLY A 102 13.39 21.38 0.20
CA GLY A 102 13.25 20.03 0.74
C GLY A 102 14.15 19.01 0.03
N LEU A 103 14.18 19.01 -1.30
CA LEU A 103 15.04 18.13 -2.10
C LEU A 103 16.53 18.38 -1.88
N GLU A 104 16.94 19.65 -1.77
CA GLU A 104 18.34 20.02 -1.43
C GLU A 104 18.74 19.47 -0.05
N THR A 105 17.85 19.63 0.95
CA THR A 105 18.09 19.05 2.27
C THR A 105 18.12 17.52 2.23
N ILE A 106 17.17 16.87 1.56
CA ILE A 106 17.09 15.40 1.42
C ILE A 106 18.36 14.84 0.75
N ALA A 107 18.86 15.49 -0.29
CA ALA A 107 20.09 15.10 -0.97
C ALA A 107 21.29 15.08 0.01
N SER A 108 21.37 16.08 0.89
CA SER A 108 22.42 16.22 1.90
C SER A 108 22.33 15.25 3.09
N LEU A 109 21.19 14.55 3.27
CA LEU A 109 21.00 13.68 4.42
C LEU A 109 22.01 12.53 4.45
N PRO A 110 22.56 12.19 5.62
CA PRO A 110 23.41 11.01 5.76
C PRO A 110 22.60 9.74 5.52
N ASN A 111 23.27 8.70 5.04
CA ASN A 111 22.69 7.37 4.90
C ASN A 111 22.88 6.61 6.23
N ASP A 112 21.91 6.72 7.14
CA ASP A 112 21.97 6.15 8.48
C ASP A 112 20.74 5.31 8.89
N TYR A 113 19.55 5.59 8.35
CA TYR A 113 18.31 4.85 8.66
C TYR A 113 17.59 4.36 7.40
N THR A 114 17.17 3.09 7.40
CA THR A 114 16.51 2.43 6.26
C THR A 114 15.33 3.23 5.72
N TYR A 115 14.43 3.69 6.60
CA TYR A 115 13.23 4.44 6.21
C TYR A 115 13.57 5.78 5.55
N VAL A 116 14.54 6.51 6.14
CA VAL A 116 15.00 7.80 5.62
C VAL A 116 15.64 7.62 4.24
N ILE A 117 16.48 6.60 4.09
CA ILE A 117 17.21 6.32 2.85
C ILE A 117 16.24 5.89 1.74
N ALA A 118 15.29 5.00 2.06
CA ALA A 118 14.27 4.58 1.12
C ALA A 118 13.42 5.74 0.60
N LEU A 119 13.00 6.65 1.48
CA LEU A 119 12.25 7.84 1.10
C LEU A 119 13.11 8.86 0.36
N LYS A 120 14.38 9.03 0.77
CA LYS A 120 15.37 9.84 0.05
C LYS A 120 15.47 9.39 -1.40
N ILE A 121 15.64 8.09 -1.65
CA ILE A 121 15.71 7.57 -3.02
C ILE A 121 14.43 7.91 -3.79
N GLN A 122 13.25 7.60 -3.23
CA GLN A 122 11.97 7.84 -3.90
C GLN A 122 11.75 9.32 -4.23
N ALA A 123 12.02 10.23 -3.29
CA ALA A 123 11.85 11.67 -3.50
C ALA A 123 12.81 12.22 -4.57
N LEU A 124 14.08 11.83 -4.52
CA LEU A 124 15.08 12.29 -5.49
C LEU A 124 14.84 11.70 -6.89
N ALA A 125 14.43 10.42 -6.96
CA ALA A 125 14.07 9.76 -8.21
C ALA A 125 12.82 10.37 -8.86
N ALA A 126 11.82 10.74 -8.05
CA ALA A 126 10.61 11.41 -8.54
C ALA A 126 10.88 12.84 -9.02
N ALA A 127 11.88 13.52 -8.44
CA ALA A 127 12.21 14.90 -8.80
C ALA A 127 13.07 15.02 -10.07
N ASP A 128 14.28 14.44 -10.05
CA ASP A 128 15.21 14.48 -11.17
C ASP A 128 16.30 13.41 -11.00
N PRO A 129 16.11 12.20 -11.57
CA PRO A 129 17.02 11.08 -11.35
C PRO A 129 18.41 11.30 -11.97
N LYS A 130 18.55 12.21 -12.96
CA LYS A 130 19.85 12.53 -13.55
C LYS A 130 20.64 13.45 -12.62
N LYS A 131 20.00 14.51 -12.14
CA LYS A 131 20.60 15.48 -11.21
C LYS A 131 21.06 14.82 -9.91
N TYR A 132 20.25 13.92 -9.35
CA TYR A 132 20.50 13.28 -8.05
C TYR A 132 21.07 11.85 -8.16
N SER A 133 21.63 11.50 -9.31
CA SER A 133 22.12 10.14 -9.60
C SER A 133 23.12 9.63 -8.55
N LYS A 134 24.05 10.48 -8.11
CA LYS A 134 25.08 10.13 -7.12
C LYS A 134 24.48 9.82 -5.75
N GLU A 135 23.52 10.63 -5.31
CA GLU A 135 22.84 10.46 -4.03
C GLU A 135 21.97 9.20 -4.02
N ILE A 136 21.26 8.94 -5.12
CA ILE A 136 20.43 7.74 -5.32
C ILE A 136 21.33 6.49 -5.29
N GLU A 137 22.44 6.49 -6.03
CA GLU A 137 23.36 5.36 -6.07
C GLU A 137 23.98 5.07 -4.70
N ALA A 138 24.47 6.11 -4.00
CA ALA A 138 25.05 5.95 -2.67
C ALA A 138 24.03 5.44 -1.63
N ALA A 139 22.79 5.93 -1.71
CA ALA A 139 21.69 5.47 -0.86
C ALA A 139 21.31 4.00 -1.14
N ALA A 140 21.20 3.62 -2.42
CA ALA A 140 20.89 2.26 -2.82
C ALA A 140 22.00 1.28 -2.42
N LYS A 141 23.28 1.65 -2.61
CA LYS A 141 24.43 0.87 -2.15
C LYS A 141 24.37 0.60 -0.65
N TRP A 142 24.05 1.61 0.14
CA TRP A 142 23.89 1.43 1.58
C TRP A 142 22.78 0.43 1.91
N LEU A 143 21.63 0.48 1.23
CA LEU A 143 20.55 -0.49 1.46
C LEU A 143 21.00 -1.91 1.08
N ILE A 144 21.70 -2.09 -0.04
CA ILE A 144 22.24 -3.39 -0.46
C ILE A 144 23.18 -3.97 0.62
N GLU A 145 24.10 -3.16 1.12
CA GLU A 145 25.11 -3.57 2.10
C GLU A 145 24.53 -3.88 3.50
N ASN A 146 23.35 -3.32 3.80
CA ASN A 146 22.68 -3.45 5.10
C ASN A 146 21.44 -4.35 5.09
N GLN A 147 21.22 -5.10 4.02
CA GLN A 147 20.24 -6.20 4.06
C GLN A 147 20.77 -7.32 4.95
N SER A 148 19.93 -7.83 5.84
CA SER A 148 20.27 -9.01 6.64
C SER A 148 20.36 -10.27 5.77
N GLU A 149 21.00 -11.32 6.31
CA GLU A 149 21.03 -12.64 5.66
C GLU A 149 19.64 -13.23 5.44
N THR A 150 18.68 -12.86 6.29
CA THR A 150 17.27 -13.26 6.17
C THR A 150 16.50 -12.49 5.10
N GLY A 151 17.11 -11.50 4.42
CA GLY A 151 16.46 -10.70 3.39
C GLY A 151 15.64 -9.53 3.92
N MET A 152 15.83 -9.15 5.18
CA MET A 152 15.12 -8.07 5.84
C MET A 152 15.99 -6.82 5.99
N TRP A 153 15.36 -5.72 6.37
CA TRP A 153 16.02 -4.55 6.93
C TRP A 153 15.50 -4.25 8.33
N THR A 154 16.39 -3.71 9.15
CA THR A 154 16.08 -3.05 10.43
C THR A 154 16.14 -1.54 10.27
N TYR A 155 15.95 -0.79 11.35
CA TYR A 155 15.97 0.67 11.35
C TYR A 155 17.34 1.28 10.97
N ASN A 156 18.44 0.74 11.52
CA ASN A 156 19.80 1.22 11.27
C ASN A 156 20.86 0.14 11.56
N THR A 157 22.11 0.43 11.18
CA THR A 157 23.25 -0.48 11.39
C THR A 157 23.63 -0.70 12.86
N ARG A 158 23.33 0.26 13.74
CA ARG A 158 23.68 0.22 15.18
C ARG A 158 22.84 -0.77 15.98
N ARG A 159 21.62 -1.08 15.53
CA ARG A 159 20.74 -2.08 16.16
C ARG A 159 21.01 -3.52 15.68
N GLY A 160 22.24 -3.81 15.27
CA GLY A 160 22.68 -5.18 14.95
C GLY A 160 22.27 -5.66 13.57
N GLY A 161 22.30 -4.79 12.55
CA GLY A 161 21.84 -5.01 11.17
C GLY A 161 22.42 -6.20 10.36
N ARG A 162 23.13 -7.12 11.02
CA ARG A 162 23.58 -8.40 10.45
C ARG A 162 23.05 -9.64 11.17
N ILE A 163 22.46 -9.51 12.37
CA ILE A 163 22.01 -10.66 13.17
C ILE A 163 20.50 -10.57 13.39
N GLY A 164 19.73 -11.30 12.57
CA GLY A 164 18.37 -11.78 12.88
C GLY A 164 17.25 -10.76 13.18
N GLY A 165 17.53 -9.46 13.19
CA GLY A 165 16.57 -8.39 13.48
C GLY A 165 16.10 -7.65 12.24
N GLY A 166 14.79 -7.41 12.13
CA GLY A 166 14.14 -6.67 11.07
C GLY A 166 12.62 -6.71 11.23
N ASP A 167 11.91 -5.91 10.45
CA ASP A 167 10.45 -5.90 10.43
C ASP A 167 9.92 -5.74 9.00
N ASN A 168 8.63 -6.05 8.79
CA ASN A 168 8.02 -6.00 7.47
C ASN A 168 7.94 -4.57 6.92
N SER A 169 7.87 -3.55 7.77
CA SER A 169 7.76 -2.16 7.36
C SER A 169 9.08 -1.62 6.80
N ASN A 170 10.17 -1.72 7.56
CA ASN A 170 11.51 -1.33 7.09
C ASN A 170 11.91 -2.11 5.84
N THR A 171 11.61 -3.41 5.81
CA THR A 171 11.89 -4.26 4.63
C THR A 171 11.10 -3.77 3.42
N GLN A 172 9.82 -3.44 3.57
CA GLN A 172 9.00 -2.93 2.47
C GLN A 172 9.48 -1.57 1.97
N PHE A 173 9.85 -0.64 2.86
CA PHE A 173 10.42 0.65 2.45
C PHE A 173 11.75 0.48 1.72
N ALA A 174 12.64 -0.38 2.21
CA ALA A 174 13.89 -0.67 1.52
C ALA A 174 13.65 -1.17 0.08
N LEU A 175 12.68 -2.08 -0.11
CA LEU A 175 12.33 -2.58 -1.44
C LEU A 175 11.73 -1.51 -2.35
N LEU A 176 10.90 -0.59 -1.83
CA LEU A 176 10.42 0.56 -2.61
C LEU A 176 11.57 1.47 -3.05
N GLY A 177 12.47 1.81 -2.14
CA GLY A 177 13.64 2.63 -2.43
C GLY A 177 14.52 1.97 -3.48
N LEU A 178 14.88 0.70 -3.31
CA LEU A 178 15.67 -0.05 -4.28
C LEU A 178 14.95 -0.18 -5.63
N HIS A 179 13.62 -0.28 -5.64
CA HIS A 179 12.84 -0.36 -6.86
C HIS A 179 12.95 0.92 -7.67
N GLU A 180 12.84 2.09 -7.02
CA GLU A 180 13.04 3.39 -7.67
C GLU A 180 14.51 3.59 -8.10
N ALA A 181 15.49 3.21 -7.27
CA ALA A 181 16.90 3.27 -7.67
C ALA A 181 17.19 2.44 -8.93
N ALA A 182 16.61 1.24 -9.03
CA ALA A 182 16.75 0.40 -10.20
C ALA A 182 16.06 1.00 -11.45
N LYS A 183 14.95 1.75 -11.29
CA LYS A 183 14.36 2.53 -12.40
C LYS A 183 15.27 3.67 -12.86
N CYS A 184 16.09 4.21 -11.95
CA CYS A 184 17.11 5.21 -12.26
C CYS A 184 18.40 4.62 -12.87
N GLY A 185 18.48 3.29 -13.07
CA GLY A 185 19.63 2.63 -13.67
C GLY A 185 20.69 2.12 -12.68
N VAL A 186 20.43 2.18 -11.37
CA VAL A 186 21.33 1.57 -10.38
C VAL A 186 21.23 0.05 -10.48
N ASN A 187 22.35 -0.63 -10.63
CA ASN A 187 22.39 -2.10 -10.65
C ASN A 187 22.19 -2.65 -9.24
N ILE A 188 21.08 -3.36 -9.01
CA ILE A 188 20.76 -4.00 -7.73
C ILE A 188 20.92 -5.52 -7.90
N PRO A 189 21.82 -6.17 -7.14
CA PRO A 189 22.07 -7.61 -7.29
C PRO A 189 20.79 -8.44 -7.13
N LYS A 190 20.63 -9.48 -7.95
CA LYS A 190 19.42 -10.35 -7.96
C LYS A 190 19.18 -11.00 -6.60
N GLU A 191 20.24 -11.30 -5.88
CA GLU A 191 20.23 -11.91 -4.56
C GLU A 191 19.51 -11.04 -3.53
N VAL A 192 19.52 -9.71 -3.69
CA VAL A 192 18.81 -8.78 -2.79
C VAL A 192 17.31 -9.00 -2.89
N TRP A 193 16.79 -9.08 -4.11
CA TRP A 193 15.37 -9.35 -4.38
C TRP A 193 14.97 -10.76 -3.99
N GLU A 194 15.83 -11.76 -4.27
CA GLU A 194 15.58 -13.16 -3.97
C GLU A 194 15.40 -13.39 -2.47
N ARG A 195 16.31 -12.86 -1.64
CA ARG A 195 16.24 -13.01 -0.19
C ARG A 195 14.95 -12.43 0.38
N SER A 196 14.54 -11.24 -0.06
CA SER A 196 13.28 -10.63 0.38
C SER A 196 12.05 -11.38 -0.12
N ARG A 197 12.06 -11.90 -1.34
CA ARG A 197 10.98 -12.77 -1.84
C ARG A 197 10.80 -14.01 -0.97
N VAL A 198 11.90 -14.69 -0.66
CA VAL A 198 11.90 -15.87 0.22
C VAL A 198 11.38 -15.50 1.60
N TYR A 199 11.82 -14.37 2.15
CA TYR A 199 11.37 -13.88 3.45
C TYR A 199 9.85 -13.64 3.49
N PHE A 200 9.32 -12.79 2.61
CA PHE A 200 7.90 -12.44 2.62
C PHE A 200 7.01 -13.67 2.38
N THR A 201 7.43 -14.59 1.51
CA THR A 201 6.73 -15.86 1.28
C THR A 201 6.65 -16.70 2.57
N LYS A 202 7.74 -16.79 3.33
CA LYS A 202 7.79 -17.57 4.58
C LYS A 202 7.06 -16.88 5.74
N SER A 203 7.02 -15.56 5.77
CA SER A 203 6.46 -14.77 6.87
C SER A 203 4.96 -14.50 6.75
N GLN A 204 4.31 -14.92 5.66
CA GLN A 204 2.87 -14.79 5.47
C GLN A 204 2.09 -15.51 6.57
N CYS A 205 1.11 -14.83 7.16
CA CYS A 205 0.20 -15.39 8.16
C CYS A 205 -0.73 -16.44 7.54
N THR A 206 -1.40 -17.24 8.38
CA THR A 206 -2.31 -18.31 7.91
C THR A 206 -3.54 -17.81 7.17
N ASP A 207 -3.93 -16.55 7.40
CA ASP A 207 -5.02 -15.85 6.71
C ASP A 207 -4.59 -15.22 5.38
N GLY A 208 -3.32 -15.41 4.97
CA GLY A 208 -2.76 -14.84 3.75
C GLY A 208 -2.24 -13.40 3.89
N GLY A 209 -2.40 -12.77 5.06
CA GLY A 209 -1.88 -11.44 5.33
C GLY A 209 -0.48 -11.43 5.95
N TRP A 210 -0.03 -10.25 6.39
CA TRP A 210 1.23 -10.07 7.12
C TRP A 210 0.99 -9.26 8.39
N ALA A 211 1.66 -9.67 9.48
CA ALA A 211 1.81 -8.90 10.70
C ALA A 211 2.95 -7.88 10.56
N TYR A 212 3.21 -7.07 11.60
CA TYR A 212 4.32 -6.13 11.58
C TYR A 212 5.70 -6.81 11.65
N THR A 213 5.85 -7.77 12.56
CA THR A 213 7.08 -8.56 12.72
C THR A 213 7.01 -9.87 11.96
N GLY A 214 8.12 -10.29 11.39
CA GLY A 214 8.25 -11.62 10.79
C GLY A 214 8.10 -12.73 11.84
N GLY A 215 7.55 -13.87 11.42
CA GLY A 215 7.44 -15.07 12.25
C GLY A 215 6.12 -15.24 13.01
N SER A 216 5.30 -14.20 13.15
CA SER A 216 3.93 -14.37 13.65
C SER A 216 3.05 -14.96 12.55
N ARG A 217 2.39 -16.09 12.84
CA ARG A 217 1.43 -16.71 11.91
C ARG A 217 0.03 -16.09 11.99
N THR A 218 -0.17 -15.14 12.90
CA THR A 218 -1.43 -14.45 13.19
C THR A 218 -1.23 -12.95 13.36
N GLY A 219 -2.32 -12.17 13.40
CA GLY A 219 -2.25 -10.72 13.65
C GLY A 219 -1.95 -9.91 12.39
N ALA A 220 -2.35 -10.42 11.22
CA ALA A 220 -2.29 -9.65 9.99
C ALA A 220 -3.25 -8.47 10.03
N TYR A 221 -2.88 -7.39 9.34
CA TYR A 221 -3.74 -6.23 9.17
C TYR A 221 -3.55 -5.59 7.80
N GLY A 222 -4.52 -4.78 7.37
CA GLY A 222 -4.65 -4.34 5.98
C GLY A 222 -3.40 -3.68 5.41
N SER A 223 -2.77 -2.77 6.15
CA SER A 223 -1.59 -2.05 5.64
C SER A 223 -0.35 -2.95 5.52
N MET A 224 -0.11 -3.88 6.44
CA MET A 224 0.97 -4.85 6.30
C MET A 224 0.68 -5.88 5.21
N THR A 225 -0.58 -6.23 4.99
CA THR A 225 -0.96 -7.10 3.87
C THR A 225 -0.68 -6.42 2.53
N ALA A 226 -1.07 -5.15 2.37
CA ALA A 226 -0.73 -4.37 1.20
C ALA A 226 0.79 -4.25 1.01
N ALA A 227 1.53 -4.00 2.10
CA ALA A 227 2.99 -3.93 2.09
C ALA A 227 3.64 -5.26 1.64
N GLY A 228 3.16 -6.40 2.15
CA GLY A 228 3.66 -7.73 1.78
C GLY A 228 3.40 -8.06 0.31
N VAL A 229 2.18 -7.82 -0.18
CA VAL A 229 1.82 -8.04 -1.60
C VAL A 229 2.64 -7.15 -2.52
N ALA A 230 2.76 -5.85 -2.22
CA ALA A 230 3.58 -4.92 -3.01
C ALA A 230 5.06 -5.34 -3.03
N SER A 231 5.58 -5.80 -1.89
CA SER A 231 6.96 -6.28 -1.77
C SER A 231 7.22 -7.51 -2.64
N LEU A 232 6.31 -8.50 -2.61
CA LEU A 232 6.38 -9.68 -3.46
C LEU A 232 6.26 -9.34 -4.95
N TYR A 233 5.38 -8.40 -5.31
CA TYR A 233 5.25 -7.91 -6.67
C TYR A 233 6.55 -7.29 -7.18
N ILE A 234 7.16 -6.38 -6.41
CA ILE A 234 8.43 -5.74 -6.75
C ILE A 234 9.54 -6.78 -6.93
N CYS A 235 9.68 -7.72 -5.98
CA CYS A 235 10.70 -8.76 -6.08
C CYS A 235 10.48 -9.66 -7.30
N GLY A 236 9.23 -10.08 -7.55
CA GLY A 236 8.87 -10.87 -8.73
C GLY A 236 9.19 -10.16 -10.04
N GLN A 237 8.79 -8.89 -10.16
CA GLN A 237 9.09 -8.07 -11.33
C GLN A 237 10.60 -7.97 -11.58
N ARG A 238 11.40 -7.71 -10.55
CA ARG A 238 12.86 -7.54 -10.66
C ARG A 238 13.62 -8.83 -10.95
N LEU A 239 13.06 -9.98 -10.57
CA LEU A 239 13.66 -11.29 -10.85
C LEU A 239 13.28 -11.81 -12.24
N MET A 240 12.09 -11.45 -12.75
CA MET A 240 11.62 -11.87 -14.08
C MET A 240 12.12 -10.94 -15.19
N VAL A 241 12.14 -9.63 -14.95
CA VAL A 241 12.69 -8.64 -15.89
C VAL A 241 14.16 -8.50 -15.56
N GLY A 242 14.98 -9.32 -16.23
CA GLY A 242 16.40 -9.54 -15.95
C GLY A 242 17.18 -8.30 -15.51
N GLY A 243 17.65 -8.34 -14.25
CA GLY A 243 18.73 -7.47 -13.76
C GLY A 243 20.02 -7.64 -14.53
#